data_AF-A0A354K4D4-F1
#
_entry.id   AF-A0A354K4D4-F1
#
_cell.length_a   1.000
_cell.length_b   1.000
_cell.length_c   1.000
_cell.angle_alpha   90.00
_cell.angle_beta   90.00
_cell.angle_gamma   90.00
#
_symmetry.space_group_name_H-M   'P 1'
#
loop_
_entity.id
_entity.type
_entity.pdbx_description
1 polymer ?
#
loop_
_entity_poly.entity_id
_entity_poly.type
_entity_poly.pdbx_seq_one_letter_code
_entity_poly.pdbx_strand_id
1 'polypeptide(L)'
;MELILLPLLIVVLLALPVFMAITKKKSGKTMRRAMITNLCAFAAVMVCAVVFPLGGFVSAEETAEAAASVSATAQGLGYLAAALAVGIGSIGCGIAVGNAAPAAIGAIAEEPKSFAKALIFVALGEGVAIYGLLIAIMILSKF
;
A
#
# COMPACT_ATOMS: atom_id res chain seq x y z
N MET A 1 0.99 -10.51 26.37
CA MET A 1 0.84 -9.07 26.02
C MET A 1 1.88 -8.58 25.02
N GLU A 2 3.04 -9.23 24.91
CA GLU A 2 4.11 -8.86 23.95
C GLU A 2 3.73 -9.07 22.46
N LEU A 3 2.87 -10.06 22.15
CA LEU A 3 2.45 -10.38 20.78
C LEU A 3 1.64 -9.27 20.07
N ILE A 4 1.00 -8.36 20.82
CA ILE A 4 0.19 -7.25 20.26
C ILE A 4 1.01 -5.96 20.23
N LEU A 5 2.03 -5.82 21.09
CA LEU A 5 2.80 -4.60 21.22
C LEU A 5 3.72 -4.35 20.02
N LEU A 6 4.32 -5.42 19.48
CA LEU A 6 5.23 -5.37 18.33
C LEU A 6 4.55 -4.93 17.01
N PRO A 7 3.40 -5.51 16.59
CA PRO A 7 2.71 -5.05 15.38
C PRO A 7 2.18 -3.62 15.55
N LEU A 8 1.75 -3.24 16.76
CA LEU A 8 1.27 -1.88 17.05
C LEU A 8 2.42 -0.85 16.93
N LEU A 9 3.62 -1.19 17.40
CA LEU A 9 4.81 -0.34 17.25
C LEU A 9 5.20 -0.13 15.78
N ILE A 10 5.13 -1.18 14.95
CA ILE A 10 5.39 -1.10 13.50
C ILE A 10 4.35 -0.19 12.80
N VAL A 11 3.08 -0.33 13.16
CA VAL A 11 2.01 0.53 12.63
C VAL A 11 2.22 1.99 13.03
N VAL A 12 2.65 2.26 14.28
CA VAL A 12 2.98 3.62 14.74
C VAL A 12 4.18 4.19 13.99
N LEU A 13 5.23 3.40 13.76
CA LEU A 13 6.41 3.82 12.98
C LEU A 13 6.09 4.12 11.52
N LEU A 14 5.17 3.38 10.88
CA LEU A 14 4.68 3.66 9.53
C LEU A 14 3.75 4.88 9.47
N ALA A 15 2.97 5.14 10.53
CA ALA A 15 2.08 6.28 10.61
C ALA A 15 2.81 7.62 10.91
N LEU A 16 3.97 7.57 11.55
CA LEU A 16 4.77 8.74 11.92
C LEU A 16 5.21 9.62 10.72
N PRO A 17 5.79 9.06 9.64
CA PRO A 17 6.14 9.85 8.45
C PRO A 17 4.89 10.38 7.73
N VAL A 18 3.77 9.65 7.77
CA VAL A 18 2.47 10.10 7.23
C VAL A 18 1.94 11.31 8.02
N PHE A 19 1.97 11.23 9.35
CA PHE A 19 1.52 12.31 10.23
C PHE A 19 2.36 13.58 10.09
N MET A 20 3.69 13.44 9.95
CA MET A 20 4.58 14.57 9.66
C MET A 20 4.34 15.19 8.28
N ALA A 21 3.90 14.39 7.29
CA ALA A 21 3.62 14.86 5.95
C ALA A 21 2.27 15.57 5.82
N ILE A 22 1.25 15.17 6.59
CA ILE A 22 -0.08 15.80 6.60
C ILE A 22 -0.07 17.12 7.39
N THR A 23 0.75 17.23 8.44
CA THR A 23 0.81 18.43 9.29
C THR A 23 1.61 19.59 8.70
N LYS A 24 2.53 19.33 7.74
CA LYS A 24 3.24 20.40 7.04
C LYS A 24 2.43 20.91 5.85
N LYS A 25 1.63 21.95 6.10
CA LYS A 25 1.00 22.85 5.10
C LYS A 25 1.96 23.07 3.92
N LYS A 26 1.65 22.54 2.71
CA LYS A 26 2.32 23.03 1.48
C LYS A 26 1.78 22.48 0.16
N SER A 27 1.65 23.42 -0.78
CA SER A 27 2.17 23.44 -2.16
C SER A 27 2.56 22.11 -2.82
N GLY A 28 2.10 21.91 -4.06
CA GLY A 28 2.18 20.66 -4.84
C GLY A 28 3.55 19.96 -4.95
N LYS A 29 4.69 20.65 -4.73
CA LYS A 29 6.02 19.99 -4.66
C LYS A 29 6.22 19.17 -3.38
N THR A 30 5.52 19.50 -2.29
CA THR A 30 5.66 18.81 -1.00
C THR A 30 4.84 17.53 -0.96
N MET A 31 3.71 17.45 -1.67
CA MET A 31 2.90 16.23 -1.80
C MET A 31 3.64 15.11 -2.53
N ARG A 32 4.37 15.42 -3.61
CA ARG A 32 5.23 14.45 -4.29
C ARG A 32 6.35 13.94 -3.39
N ARG A 33 6.95 14.83 -2.59
CA ARG A 33 7.98 14.45 -1.59
C ARG A 33 7.40 13.61 -0.46
N ALA A 34 6.22 13.94 0.05
CA ALA A 34 5.52 13.16 1.07
C ALA A 34 5.20 11.73 0.61
N MET A 35 4.70 11.58 -0.62
CA MET A 35 4.41 10.26 -1.20
C MET A 35 5.67 9.41 -1.35
N ILE A 36 6.78 10.03 -1.79
CA ILE A 36 8.09 9.38 -1.90
C ILE A 36 8.64 9.03 -0.51
N THR A 37 8.56 9.92 0.47
CA THR A 37 9.02 9.64 1.84
C THR A 37 8.20 8.54 2.50
N ASN A 38 6.89 8.44 2.23
CA ASN A 38 6.06 7.34 2.72
C ASN A 38 6.39 6.01 2.03
N LEU A 39 6.57 6.01 0.70
CA LEU A 39 6.97 4.81 -0.03
C LEU A 39 8.37 4.33 0.37
N CYS A 40 9.31 5.24 0.60
CA CYS A 40 10.65 4.92 1.09
C CYS A 40 10.64 4.46 2.55
N ALA A 41 9.84 5.06 3.44
CA ALA A 41 9.71 4.60 4.81
C ALA A 41 9.05 3.22 4.88
N PHE A 42 8.01 2.98 4.08
CA PHE A 42 7.39 1.67 3.94
C PHE A 42 8.40 0.64 3.42
N ALA A 43 9.11 0.92 2.33
CA ALA A 43 10.13 0.04 1.78
C ALA A 43 11.28 -0.23 2.77
N ALA A 44 11.74 0.80 3.50
CA ALA A 44 12.80 0.65 4.51
C ALA A 44 12.35 -0.24 5.69
N VAL A 45 11.12 -0.04 6.19
CA VAL A 45 10.54 -0.89 7.24
C VAL A 45 10.36 -2.32 6.75
N MET A 46 9.91 -2.51 5.50
CA MET A 46 9.78 -3.84 4.90
C MET A 46 11.14 -4.54 4.74
N VAL A 47 12.17 -3.83 4.27
CA VAL A 47 13.53 -4.38 4.15
C VAL A 47 14.11 -4.69 5.52
N CYS A 48 13.94 -3.82 6.52
CA CYS A 48 14.36 -4.09 7.90
C CYS A 48 13.66 -5.33 8.48
N ALA A 49 12.37 -5.51 8.23
CA ALA A 49 11.61 -6.67 8.70
C ALA A 49 12.05 -8.00 8.04
N VAL A 50 12.56 -7.96 6.81
CA VAL A 50 13.05 -9.14 6.08
C VAL A 50 14.53 -9.45 6.39
N VAL A 51 15.37 -8.42 6.55
CA VAL A 51 16.83 -8.55 6.74
C VAL A 51 17.21 -8.75 8.20
N PHE A 52 16.47 -8.17 9.14
CA PHE A 52 16.62 -8.44 10.57
C PHE A 52 15.49 -9.37 11.01
N PRO A 53 15.67 -10.70 10.99
CA PRO A 53 14.80 -11.57 11.77
C PRO A 53 14.98 -11.15 13.23
N LEU A 54 13.99 -10.45 13.79
CA LEU A 54 13.89 -10.09 15.20
C LEU A 54 13.63 -11.35 16.07
N GLY A 55 14.36 -12.43 15.81
CA GLY A 55 14.39 -13.66 16.58
C GLY A 55 15.40 -13.64 17.73
N GLY A 56 15.97 -12.47 18.05
CA GLY A 56 16.97 -12.32 19.12
C GLY A 56 16.43 -11.88 20.49
N PHE A 57 15.13 -11.64 20.64
CA PHE A 57 14.54 -11.13 21.90
C PHE A 57 13.46 -12.03 22.52
N VAL A 58 13.24 -13.24 22.00
CA VAL A 58 12.44 -14.25 22.70
C VAL A 58 13.40 -15.25 23.33
N SER A 59 13.72 -15.03 24.61
CA SER A 59 14.46 -16.03 25.38
C SER A 59 13.60 -17.27 25.60
N ALA A 60 14.12 -18.40 25.12
CA ALA A 60 13.94 -19.79 25.55
C ALA A 60 12.50 -20.31 25.78
N GLU A 61 12.03 -21.20 24.90
CA GLU A 61 12.04 -22.65 25.19
C GLU A 61 11.95 -23.45 23.87
N GLU A 62 12.29 -24.72 23.99
CA GLU A 62 13.02 -25.56 23.07
C GLU A 62 12.11 -26.41 22.16
N THR A 63 12.67 -26.78 21.01
CA THR A 63 12.37 -28.01 20.25
C THR A 63 11.13 -28.01 19.33
N ALA A 64 11.39 -28.24 18.03
CA ALA A 64 10.50 -28.81 16.99
C ALA A 64 9.93 -27.91 15.86
N GLU A 65 10.46 -26.71 15.58
CA GLU A 65 9.76 -25.76 14.69
C GLU A 65 10.52 -25.28 13.44
N ALA A 66 11.32 -26.15 12.82
CA ALA A 66 11.88 -25.87 11.49
C ALA A 66 10.80 -25.83 10.38
N ALA A 67 9.66 -26.51 10.56
CA ALA A 67 8.55 -26.50 9.60
C ALA A 67 7.53 -25.38 9.83
N ALA A 68 7.29 -25.00 11.10
CA ALA A 68 6.33 -23.96 11.47
C ALA A 68 6.85 -22.54 11.17
N SER A 69 8.16 -22.31 11.34
CA SER A 69 8.84 -21.05 10.99
C SER A 69 8.81 -20.76 9.48
N VAL A 70 8.92 -21.78 8.63
CA VAL A 70 8.80 -21.64 7.16
C VAL A 70 7.37 -21.25 6.77
N SER A 71 6.36 -21.85 7.40
CA SER A 71 4.95 -21.51 7.16
C SER A 71 4.60 -20.09 7.63
N ALA A 72 5.03 -19.69 8.83
CA ALA A 72 4.83 -18.33 9.34
C ALA A 72 5.52 -17.26 8.46
N THR A 73 6.72 -17.56 7.94
CA THR A 73 7.44 -16.67 7.01
C THR A 73 6.74 -16.61 5.66
N ALA A 74 6.21 -17.72 5.14
CA ALA A 74 5.47 -17.76 3.88
C ALA A 74 4.16 -16.95 3.95
N GLN A 75 3.45 -17.03 5.07
CA GLN A 75 2.25 -16.23 5.36
C GLN A 75 2.57 -14.73 5.42
N GLY A 76 3.63 -14.36 6.14
CA GLY A 76 4.09 -12.98 6.22
C GLY A 76 4.49 -12.38 4.87
N LEU A 77 5.18 -13.17 4.03
CA LEU A 77 5.51 -12.78 2.66
C LEU A 77 4.25 -12.63 1.79
N GLY A 78 3.25 -13.47 2.00
CA GLY A 78 1.92 -13.39 1.37
C GLY A 78 1.20 -12.08 1.69
N TYR A 79 1.15 -11.68 2.96
CA TYR A 79 0.55 -10.40 3.36
C TYR A 79 1.30 -9.19 2.76
N LEU A 80 2.63 -9.26 2.69
CA LEU A 80 3.45 -8.23 2.05
C LEU A 80 3.16 -8.14 0.55
N ALA A 81 3.07 -9.29 -0.14
CA ALA A 81 2.72 -9.34 -1.56
C ALA A 81 1.32 -8.76 -1.82
N ALA A 82 0.33 -9.07 -0.96
CA ALA A 82 -1.01 -8.50 -1.05
C ALA A 82 -0.99 -6.97 -0.87
N ALA A 83 -0.26 -6.45 0.13
CA ALA A 83 -0.14 -5.00 0.35
C ALA A 83 0.53 -4.27 -0.83
N LEU A 84 1.59 -4.85 -1.41
CA LEU A 84 2.27 -4.28 -2.58
C LEU A 84 1.39 -4.30 -3.84
N ALA A 85 0.62 -5.37 -4.07
CA ALA A 85 -0.29 -5.47 -5.22
C ALA A 85 -1.33 -4.34 -5.22
N VAL A 86 -1.97 -4.07 -4.08
CA VAL A 86 -2.93 -2.96 -3.94
C VAL A 86 -2.22 -1.61 -4.02
N GLY A 87 -1.10 -1.45 -3.30
CA GLY A 87 -0.40 -0.17 -3.19
C GLY A 87 0.10 0.34 -4.54
N ILE A 88 0.83 -0.49 -5.29
CA ILE A 88 1.39 -0.11 -6.60
C ILE A 88 0.26 0.07 -7.62
N GLY A 89 -0.75 -0.80 -7.63
CA GLY A 89 -1.92 -0.68 -8.50
C GLY A 89 -2.69 0.63 -8.28
N SER A 90 -2.87 1.02 -7.03
CA SER A 90 -3.58 2.26 -6.65
C SER A 90 -2.78 3.51 -7.01
N ILE A 91 -1.45 3.49 -6.93
CA ILE A 91 -0.59 4.59 -7.38
C ILE A 91 -0.71 4.78 -8.90
N GLY A 92 -0.64 3.69 -9.67
CA GLY A 92 -0.82 3.73 -11.12
C GLY A 92 -2.20 4.27 -11.52
N CYS A 93 -3.25 3.78 -10.87
CA CYS A 93 -4.61 4.28 -11.01
C CYS A 93 -4.71 5.78 -10.74
N GLY A 94 -4.15 6.25 -9.61
CA GLY A 94 -4.18 7.67 -9.24
C GLY A 94 -3.49 8.58 -10.28
N ILE A 95 -2.42 8.12 -10.91
CA ILE A 95 -1.74 8.86 -11.99
C ILE A 95 -2.61 8.91 -13.26
N ALA A 96 -3.27 7.81 -13.62
CA ALA A 96 -4.15 7.75 -14.78
C ALA A 96 -5.40 8.63 -14.59
N VAL A 97 -6.12 8.44 -13.48
CA VAL A 97 -7.35 9.16 -13.16
C VAL A 97 -7.08 10.65 -12.91
N GLY A 98 -5.95 10.99 -12.29
CA GLY A 98 -5.54 12.36 -12.04
C GLY A 98 -5.36 13.21 -13.31
N ASN A 99 -5.09 12.58 -14.46
CA ASN A 99 -5.02 13.25 -15.76
C ASN A 99 -6.33 13.11 -16.57
N ALA A 100 -7.01 11.96 -16.48
CA ALA A 100 -8.23 11.69 -17.23
C ALA A 100 -9.44 12.50 -16.71
N ALA A 101 -9.60 12.62 -15.39
CA ALA A 101 -10.76 13.28 -14.80
C ALA A 101 -10.84 14.80 -15.12
N PRO A 102 -9.76 15.59 -15.05
CA PRO A 102 -9.80 17.00 -15.45
C PRO A 102 -10.13 17.20 -16.93
N ALA A 103 -9.60 16.35 -17.81
CA ALA A 103 -9.89 16.40 -19.25
C ALA A 103 -11.36 16.04 -19.54
N ALA A 104 -11.89 15.01 -18.84
CA ALA A 104 -13.29 14.63 -18.91
C ALA A 104 -14.22 15.77 -18.47
N ILE A 105 -13.92 16.43 -17.35
CA ILE A 105 -14.70 17.58 -16.86
C ILE A 105 -14.65 18.75 -17.86
N GLY A 106 -13.50 19.03 -18.46
CA GLY A 106 -13.37 20.04 -19.51
C GLY A 106 -14.24 19.74 -20.73
N ALA A 107 -14.24 18.50 -21.21
CA ALA A 107 -15.08 18.09 -22.34
C ALA A 107 -16.59 18.13 -22.01
N ILE A 108 -16.97 17.81 -20.78
CA ILE A 108 -18.36 17.92 -20.32
C ILE A 108 -18.83 19.38 -20.24
N ALA A 109 -17.92 20.30 -19.93
CA ALA A 109 -18.23 21.74 -19.86
C ALA A 109 -18.58 22.32 -21.24
N GLU A 110 -17.93 21.84 -22.32
CA GLU A 110 -18.26 22.23 -23.69
C GLU A 110 -19.47 21.46 -24.24
N GLU A 111 -19.49 20.14 -24.04
CA GLU A 111 -20.50 19.24 -24.60
C GLU A 111 -21.09 18.35 -23.49
N PRO A 112 -22.15 18.80 -22.79
CA PRO A 112 -22.72 18.06 -21.65
C PRO A 112 -23.32 16.70 -22.06
N LYS A 113 -23.66 16.52 -23.35
CA LYS A 113 -24.11 15.24 -23.91
C LYS A 113 -23.02 14.16 -23.89
N SER A 114 -21.76 14.54 -23.74
CA SER A 114 -20.61 13.63 -23.70
C SER A 114 -20.33 13.04 -22.30
N PHE A 115 -21.12 13.40 -21.28
CA PHE A 115 -20.94 12.95 -19.89
C PHE A 115 -20.71 11.45 -19.73
N ALA A 116 -21.57 10.61 -20.33
CA ALA A 116 -21.46 9.16 -20.21
C ALA A 116 -20.17 8.62 -20.84
N LYS A 117 -19.75 9.16 -21.99
CA LYS A 117 -18.51 8.76 -22.67
C LYS A 117 -17.29 9.15 -21.84
N ALA A 118 -17.30 10.37 -21.29
CA ALA A 118 -16.25 10.88 -20.44
C ALA A 118 -16.12 10.06 -19.14
N LEU A 119 -17.23 9.67 -18.53
CA LEU A 119 -17.27 8.80 -17.35
C LEU A 119 -16.64 7.42 -17.63
N ILE A 120 -16.92 6.81 -18.79
CA ILE A 120 -16.34 5.51 -19.17
C ILE A 120 -14.81 5.58 -19.22
N PHE A 121 -14.23 6.65 -19.79
CA PHE A 121 -12.77 6.79 -19.85
C PHE A 121 -12.12 6.97 -18.48
N VAL A 122 -12.79 7.66 -17.54
CA VAL A 122 -12.31 7.78 -16.16
C VAL A 122 -12.41 6.44 -15.43
N ALA A 123 -13.55 5.76 -15.54
CA ALA A 123 -13.79 4.46 -14.91
C ALA A 123 -12.87 3.35 -15.44
N LEU A 124 -12.50 3.39 -16.73
CA LEU A 124 -11.49 2.47 -17.29
C LEU A 124 -10.13 2.62 -16.60
N GLY A 125 -9.76 3.83 -16.16
CA GLY A 125 -8.55 4.07 -15.37
C GLY A 125 -8.62 3.45 -13.96
N GLU A 126 -9.79 3.44 -13.34
CA GLU A 126 -10.02 2.85 -12.00
C GLU A 126 -9.90 1.32 -11.98
N GLY A 127 -10.12 0.67 -13.13
CA GLY A 127 -9.99 -0.78 -13.26
C GLY A 127 -8.62 -1.32 -12.80
N VAL A 128 -7.55 -0.53 -12.95
CA VAL A 128 -6.20 -0.91 -12.50
C VAL A 128 -6.12 -1.10 -10.98
N ALA A 129 -6.81 -0.25 -10.20
CA ALA A 129 -6.86 -0.40 -8.75
C ALA A 129 -7.70 -1.62 -8.34
N ILE A 130 -8.80 -1.87 -9.04
CA ILE A 130 -9.67 -3.03 -8.78
C ILE A 130 -8.93 -4.34 -9.03
N TYR A 131 -8.12 -4.42 -10.09
CA TYR A 131 -7.27 -5.60 -10.32
C TYR A 131 -6.22 -5.78 -9.21
N GLY A 132 -5.59 -4.70 -8.72
CA GLY A 132 -4.67 -4.76 -7.59
C GLY A 132 -5.33 -5.29 -6.31
N LEU A 133 -6.56 -4.83 -6.03
CA LEU A 133 -7.38 -5.32 -4.92
C LEU A 133 -7.78 -6.79 -5.10
N LEU A 134 -8.21 -7.18 -6.30
CA LEU A 134 -8.61 -8.56 -6.61
C LEU A 134 -7.44 -9.53 -6.40
N ILE A 135 -6.24 -9.18 -6.89
CA ILE A 135 -5.04 -9.99 -6.70
C ILE A 135 -4.71 -10.12 -5.21
N ALA A 136 -4.83 -9.04 -4.43
CA ALA A 136 -4.61 -9.10 -2.99
C ALA A 136 -5.60 -10.01 -2.27
N ILE A 137 -6.90 -9.94 -2.62
CA ILE A 137 -7.92 -10.85 -2.08
C ILE A 137 -7.61 -12.31 -2.44
N MET A 138 -7.16 -12.58 -3.68
CA MET A 138 -6.75 -13.92 -4.09
C MET A 138 -5.55 -14.44 -3.31
N ILE A 139 -4.57 -13.58 -3.01
CA ILE A 139 -3.40 -13.94 -2.18
C ILE A 139 -3.85 -14.24 -0.76
N LEU A 140 -4.71 -13.41 -0.17
CA LEU A 140 -5.23 -13.60 1.18
C LEU A 140 -6.08 -14.87 1.30
N SER A 141 -6.82 -15.23 0.25
CA SER A 141 -7.68 -16.42 0.22
C SER A 141 -6.90 -17.72 0.02
N LYS A 142 -5.58 -17.66 -0.21
CA LYS A 142 -4.71 -18.81 -0.44
C LYS A 142 -4.27 -19.49 0.86
N PHE A 143 -4.52 -18.83 1.99
CA PHE A 143 -4.04 -19.17 3.32
C PHE A 143 -5.19 -19.28 4.31
#